data_AF-A0AAN5DGX2-F1
#
_entry.id   AF-A0AAN5DGX2-F1
#
_cell.length_a   1.000
_cell.length_b   1.000
_cell.length_c   1.000
_cell.angle_alpha   90.00
_cell.angle_beta   90.00
_cell.angle_gamma   90.00
#
_symmetry.space_group_name_H-M   'P 1'
#
loop_
_entity.id
_entity.type
_entity.pdbx_description
1 polymer ?
#
loop_
_entity_poly.entity_id
_entity_poly.type
_entity_poly.pdbx_seq_one_letter_code
_entity_poly.pdbx_strand_id
1 'polypeptide(L)'
;QSHLSLSLPIQSSTMISSLRLLSITLLAMTALAKPVKDQYELETAIQDDINVHRVMIYSKTYCPYSRRLKALLTKYDIDDMKVIELNKEDQMSEMQDFLETLSGRRTVPQLFLNGQFVGGYDDIKSLDDEGEFEKRLMQAGAIPWRV
;
A
#
# COMPACT_ATOMS: atom_id res chain seq x y z
N GLN A 1 -32.43 -58.59 59.99
CA GLN A 1 -31.95 -58.67 58.59
C GLN A 1 -32.10 -57.25 58.02
N SER A 2 -31.09 -56.39 58.21
CA SER A 2 -30.06 -56.06 57.20
C SER A 2 -30.71 -55.51 55.92
N HIS A 3 -30.48 -54.30 55.44
CA HIS A 3 -29.32 -53.43 55.62
C HIS A 3 -29.69 -52.02 55.07
N LEU A 4 -29.35 -50.98 55.84
CA LEU A 4 -28.67 -49.73 55.45
C LEU A 4 -28.66 -49.36 53.94
N SER A 5 -29.32 -48.27 53.53
CA SER A 5 -28.89 -46.86 53.58
C SER A 5 -27.99 -46.41 52.42
N LEU A 6 -28.59 -45.56 51.59
CA LEU A 6 -28.12 -44.30 51.03
C LEU A 6 -26.90 -44.22 50.09
N SER A 7 -27.09 -43.30 49.15
CA SER A 7 -26.12 -42.54 48.35
C SER A 7 -25.37 -43.29 47.26
N LEU A 8 -25.86 -43.11 46.02
CA LEU A 8 -25.01 -43.15 44.84
C LEU A 8 -24.08 -41.91 44.83
N PRO A 9 -22.87 -42.04 44.29
CA PRO A 9 -21.85 -41.02 44.45
C PRO A 9 -21.98 -39.89 43.41
N ILE A 10 -21.82 -38.67 43.93
CA ILE A 10 -20.90 -37.66 43.41
C ILE A 10 -21.29 -37.00 42.08
N GLN A 11 -21.88 -35.82 42.23
CA GLN A 11 -21.71 -34.67 41.34
C GLN A 11 -20.24 -34.53 40.91
N SER A 12 -19.97 -34.48 39.60
CA SER A 12 -18.97 -33.52 39.14
C SER A 12 -19.40 -32.92 37.81
N SER A 13 -19.94 -31.71 37.94
CA SER A 13 -19.84 -30.68 36.93
C SER A 13 -18.36 -30.47 36.59
N THR A 14 -17.97 -30.69 35.34
CA THR A 14 -16.87 -29.93 34.73
C THR A 14 -17.29 -29.39 33.38
N MET A 15 -18.41 -28.66 33.36
CA MET A 15 -18.50 -27.47 32.51
C MET A 15 -17.55 -26.44 33.11
N ILE A 16 -16.25 -26.50 32.80
CA ILE A 16 -15.24 -25.43 32.83
C ILE A 16 -13.92 -26.11 32.43
N SER A 17 -13.64 -26.24 31.13
CA SER A 17 -12.26 -26.36 30.62
C SER A 17 -12.20 -26.13 29.11
N SER A 18 -12.82 -25.05 28.64
CA SER A 18 -12.69 -24.62 27.24
C SER A 18 -12.54 -23.12 27.09
N LEU A 19 -12.78 -22.34 28.16
CA LEU A 19 -12.77 -20.88 28.09
C LEU A 19 -11.36 -20.26 28.22
N ARG A 20 -10.34 -21.00 28.69
CA ARG A 20 -8.98 -20.45 28.85
C ARG A 20 -8.15 -20.45 27.56
N LEU A 21 -8.53 -21.23 26.54
CA LEU A 21 -7.84 -21.24 25.24
C LEU A 21 -8.36 -20.15 24.30
N LEU A 22 -9.65 -19.79 24.35
CA LEU A 22 -10.20 -18.67 23.57
C LEU A 22 -9.65 -17.31 24.02
N SER A 23 -9.34 -17.14 25.30
CA SER A 23 -8.81 -15.86 25.81
C SER A 23 -7.37 -15.59 25.35
N ILE A 24 -6.55 -16.65 25.22
CA ILE A 24 -5.16 -16.53 24.76
C ILE A 24 -5.12 -16.26 23.25
N THR A 25 -6.01 -16.86 22.46
CA THR A 25 -6.07 -16.57 21.01
C THR A 25 -6.58 -15.16 20.71
N LEU A 26 -7.58 -14.65 21.44
CA LEU A 26 -8.09 -13.29 21.22
C LEU A 26 -7.04 -12.22 21.54
N LEU A 27 -6.25 -12.41 22.60
CA LEU A 27 -5.20 -11.45 23.00
C LEU A 27 -4.00 -11.45 22.02
N ALA A 28 -3.67 -12.59 21.42
CA ALA A 28 -2.63 -12.69 20.39
C ALA A 28 -3.05 -12.05 19.06
N MET A 29 -4.34 -12.15 18.67
CA MET A 29 -4.87 -11.52 17.46
C MET A 29 -4.85 -9.98 17.54
N THR A 30 -5.04 -9.41 18.74
CA THR A 30 -4.97 -7.96 18.92
C THR A 30 -3.55 -7.38 18.85
N ALA A 31 -2.50 -8.18 19.10
CA ALA A 31 -1.11 -7.70 19.10
C ALA A 31 -0.50 -7.54 17.70
N LEU A 32 -1.14 -8.09 16.66
CA LEU A 32 -0.67 -8.03 15.27
C LEU A 32 -1.37 -6.94 14.43
N ALA A 33 -2.50 -6.41 14.90
CA ALA A 33 -3.20 -5.35 14.21
C ALA A 33 -2.56 -4.00 14.56
N LYS A 34 -1.97 -3.34 13.55
CA LYS A 34 -1.52 -1.94 13.68
C LYS A 34 -2.71 -1.06 14.10
N PRO A 35 -2.47 0.06 14.81
CA PRO A 35 -3.53 1.02 15.08
C PRO A 35 -4.12 1.50 13.75
N VAL A 36 -5.42 1.27 13.57
CA VAL A 36 -6.17 1.57 12.33
C VAL A 36 -6.04 3.05 11.92
N LYS A 37 -5.87 3.94 12.90
CA LYS A 37 -5.70 5.38 12.69
C LYS A 37 -4.46 5.69 11.84
N ASP A 38 -3.31 5.10 12.19
CA ASP A 38 -2.03 5.39 11.52
C ASP A 38 -2.03 4.88 10.07
N GLN A 39 -2.72 3.75 9.82
CA GLN A 39 -2.89 3.22 8.47
C GLN A 39 -3.76 4.15 7.61
N TYR A 40 -4.90 4.62 8.14
CA TYR A 40 -5.79 5.53 7.41
C TYR A 40 -5.11 6.87 7.07
N GLU A 41 -4.32 7.42 8.00
CA GLU A 41 -3.57 8.66 7.76
C GLU A 41 -2.52 8.49 6.65
N LEU A 42 -1.79 7.36 6.63
CA LEU A 42 -0.82 7.05 5.58
C LEU A 42 -1.46 6.90 4.20
N GLU A 43 -2.52 6.10 4.12
CA GLU A 43 -3.25 5.85 2.86
C GLU A 43 -3.82 7.16 2.29
N THR A 44 -4.37 8.01 3.17
CA THR A 44 -4.89 9.34 2.80
C THR A 44 -3.75 10.22 2.25
N ALA A 45 -2.61 10.28 2.93
CA ALA A 45 -1.46 11.07 2.47
C ALA A 45 -0.94 10.62 1.09
N ILE A 46 -0.86 9.31 0.84
CA ILE A 46 -0.47 8.76 -0.47
C ILE A 46 -1.47 9.17 -1.55
N GLN A 47 -2.76 9.06 -1.25
CA GLN A 47 -3.82 9.38 -2.20
C GLN A 47 -3.88 10.88 -2.50
N ASP A 48 -3.67 11.72 -1.48
CA ASP A 48 -3.57 13.18 -1.62
C ASP A 48 -2.38 13.55 -2.50
N ASP A 49 -1.21 12.96 -2.27
CA ASP A 49 -0.03 13.19 -3.12
C ASP A 49 -0.27 12.80 -4.58
N ILE A 50 -0.96 11.68 -4.82
CA ILE A 50 -1.35 11.21 -6.15
C ILE A 50 -2.34 12.16 -6.84
N ASN A 51 -3.24 12.78 -6.07
CA ASN A 51 -4.30 13.63 -6.60
C ASN A 51 -3.89 15.12 -6.74
N VAL A 52 -3.00 15.59 -5.88
CA VAL A 52 -2.54 17.00 -5.86
C VAL A 52 -1.47 17.24 -6.92
N HIS A 53 -0.62 16.26 -7.20
CA HIS A 53 0.45 16.40 -8.20
C HIS A 53 0.06 15.78 -9.54
N ARG A 54 0.15 16.56 -10.61
CA ARG A 54 -0.09 16.07 -11.98
C ARG A 54 0.80 14.89 -12.32
N VAL A 55 2.08 14.90 -11.94
CA VAL A 55 2.98 13.75 -12.09
C VAL A 55 3.50 13.32 -10.71
N MET A 56 3.05 12.17 -10.23
CA MET A 56 3.48 11.62 -8.95
C MET A 56 4.27 10.33 -9.17
N ILE A 57 5.46 10.23 -8.54
CA ILE A 57 6.36 9.08 -8.72
C ILE A 57 6.74 8.48 -7.38
N TYR A 58 6.47 7.19 -7.22
CA TYR A 58 7.03 6.38 -6.14
C TYR A 58 8.26 5.63 -6.64
N SER A 59 9.38 5.84 -5.96
CA SER A 59 10.73 5.54 -6.43
C SER A 59 11.56 4.83 -5.35
N LYS A 60 12.73 4.32 -5.73
CA LYS A 60 13.81 4.01 -4.78
C LYS A 60 15.14 4.49 -5.31
N THR A 61 15.97 5.09 -4.46
CA THR A 61 17.21 5.76 -4.85
C THR A 61 18.20 4.83 -5.53
N TYR A 62 18.26 3.58 -5.07
CA TYR A 62 19.17 2.55 -5.59
C TYR A 62 18.61 1.78 -6.79
N CYS A 63 17.32 1.93 -7.12
CA CYS A 63 16.70 1.16 -8.20
C CYS A 63 17.13 1.70 -9.58
N PRO A 64 17.72 0.86 -10.46
CA PRO A 64 18.14 1.32 -11.79
C PRO A 64 16.97 1.77 -12.66
N TYR A 65 15.82 1.09 -12.60
CA TYR A 65 14.61 1.47 -13.36
C TYR A 65 14.03 2.80 -12.89
N SER A 66 14.06 3.07 -11.58
CA SER A 66 13.66 4.36 -11.01
C SER A 66 14.52 5.52 -11.53
N ARG A 67 15.85 5.33 -11.59
CA ARG A 67 16.75 6.34 -12.17
C ARG A 67 16.48 6.57 -13.65
N ARG A 68 16.23 5.51 -14.41
CA ARG A 68 15.91 5.61 -15.85
C ARG A 68 14.59 6.33 -16.10
N LEU A 69 13.54 6.06 -15.32
CA LEU A 69 12.28 6.79 -15.43
C LEU A 69 12.50 8.28 -15.18
N LYS A 70 13.16 8.64 -14.07
CA LYS A 70 13.45 10.05 -13.76
C LYS A 70 14.26 10.72 -14.87
N ALA A 71 15.26 10.03 -15.44
CA ALA A 71 16.04 10.55 -16.56
C ALA A 71 15.24 10.67 -17.88
N LEU A 72 14.26 9.79 -18.13
CA LEU A 72 13.36 9.92 -19.27
C LEU A 72 12.50 11.17 -19.13
N LEU A 73 11.98 11.43 -17.93
CA LEU A 73 11.10 12.56 -17.67
C LEU A 73 11.77 13.92 -17.82
N THR A 74 13.11 14.02 -17.72
CA THR A 74 13.83 15.27 -17.97
C THR A 74 13.77 15.76 -19.42
N LYS A 75 13.24 14.93 -20.35
CA LYS A 75 12.95 15.34 -21.72
C LYS A 75 11.78 16.34 -21.80
N TYR A 76 10.94 16.38 -20.77
CA TYR A 76 9.71 17.15 -20.74
C TYR A 76 9.81 18.28 -19.71
N ASP A 77 9.17 19.40 -20.03
CA ASP A 77 9.07 20.56 -19.13
C ASP A 77 7.86 20.38 -18.19
N ILE A 78 7.98 19.45 -17.25
CA ILE A 78 6.94 19.13 -16.28
C ILE A 78 7.04 20.09 -15.10
N ASP A 79 6.01 20.89 -14.90
CA ASP A 79 5.94 21.96 -13.89
C ASP A 79 5.46 21.47 -12.51
N ASP A 80 4.67 20.40 -12.47
CA ASP A 80 4.12 19.81 -11.25
C ASP A 80 4.41 18.31 -11.18
N MET A 81 5.64 18.01 -10.71
CA MET A 81 6.11 16.66 -10.49
C MET A 81 6.61 16.49 -9.04
N LYS A 82 6.14 15.45 -8.35
CA LYS A 82 6.66 15.01 -7.06
C LYS A 82 7.22 13.60 -7.14
N VAL A 83 8.31 13.37 -6.40
CA VAL A 83 8.95 12.06 -6.27
C VAL A 83 9.09 11.72 -4.80
N ILE A 84 8.58 10.56 -4.39
CA ILE A 84 8.85 9.97 -3.08
C ILE A 84 9.82 8.81 -3.24
N GLU A 85 10.92 8.86 -2.46
CA GLU A 85 11.92 7.81 -2.40
C GLU A 85 11.56 6.85 -1.26
N LEU A 86 10.75 5.83 -1.56
CA LEU A 86 10.16 4.92 -0.57
C LEU A 86 11.18 4.33 0.40
N ASN A 87 12.41 4.07 -0.04
CA ASN A 87 13.47 3.53 0.81
C ASN A 87 14.04 4.52 1.85
N LYS A 88 13.50 5.74 1.93
CA LYS A 88 13.81 6.73 2.95
C LYS A 88 12.66 6.96 3.92
N GLU A 89 11.51 6.33 3.67
CA GLU A 89 10.31 6.45 4.49
C GLU A 89 10.29 5.33 5.54
N ASP A 90 10.00 5.67 6.79
CA ASP A 90 9.92 4.68 7.88
C ASP A 90 8.82 3.63 7.63
N GLN A 91 7.74 4.04 6.96
CA GLN A 91 6.58 3.22 6.63
C GLN A 91 6.67 2.62 5.22
N MET A 92 7.88 2.38 4.69
CA MET A 92 8.10 1.91 3.32
C MET A 92 7.23 0.71 2.95
N SER A 93 7.15 -0.31 3.83
CA SER A 93 6.44 -1.55 3.51
C SER A 93 4.94 -1.31 3.36
N GLU A 94 4.37 -0.51 4.25
CA GLU A 94 2.96 -0.14 4.29
C GLU A 94 2.59 0.73 3.08
N MET A 95 3.46 1.68 2.72
CA MET A 95 3.29 2.44 1.49
C MET A 95 3.29 1.52 0.28
N GLN A 96 4.20 0.54 0.21
CA GLN A 96 4.23 -0.44 -0.88
C GLN A 96 2.99 -1.34 -0.90
N ASP A 97 2.47 -1.75 0.27
CA ASP A 97 1.24 -2.53 0.39
C ASP A 97 0.06 -1.73 -0.21
N PHE A 98 -0.09 -0.46 0.17
CA PHE A 98 -1.18 0.37 -0.31
C PHE A 98 -1.04 0.71 -1.80
N LEU A 99 0.16 1.10 -2.25
CA LEU A 99 0.43 1.36 -3.67
C LEU A 99 0.14 0.16 -4.56
N GLU A 100 0.36 -1.06 -4.06
CA GLU A 100 -0.01 -2.30 -4.75
C GLU A 100 -1.52 -2.42 -4.92
N THR A 101 -2.34 -1.96 -3.95
CA THR A 101 -3.80 -1.92 -4.11
C THR A 101 -4.26 -0.95 -5.20
N LEU A 102 -3.52 0.14 -5.41
CA LEU A 102 -3.84 1.17 -6.42
C LEU A 102 -3.36 0.79 -7.83
N SER A 103 -2.18 0.18 -7.93
CA SER A 103 -1.47 -0.07 -9.19
C SER A 103 -1.50 -1.53 -9.65
N GLY A 104 -1.87 -2.45 -8.76
CA GLY A 104 -1.70 -3.90 -8.95
C GLY A 104 -0.24 -4.36 -8.93
N ARG A 105 0.70 -3.50 -8.54
CA ARG A 105 2.13 -3.81 -8.51
C ARG A 105 2.77 -3.31 -7.21
N ARG A 106 3.60 -4.13 -6.58
CA ARG A 106 4.42 -3.71 -5.41
C ARG A 106 5.72 -3.00 -5.78
N THR A 107 6.17 -3.19 -7.01
CA THR A 107 7.51 -2.78 -7.46
C THR A 107 7.58 -1.30 -7.79
N VAL A 108 8.81 -0.76 -7.78
CA VAL A 108 9.12 0.61 -8.21
C VAL A 108 9.88 0.59 -9.54
N PRO A 109 9.83 1.68 -10.34
CA PRO A 109 9.05 2.89 -10.10
C PRO A 109 7.56 2.70 -10.41
N GLN A 110 6.72 3.53 -9.79
CA GLN A 110 5.31 3.71 -10.16
C GLN A 110 5.06 5.16 -10.50
N LEU A 111 4.57 5.42 -11.71
CA LEU A 111 4.15 6.74 -12.17
C LEU A 111 2.64 6.83 -12.16
N PHE A 112 2.14 7.84 -11.48
CA PHE A 112 0.77 8.29 -11.52
C PHE A 112 0.70 9.61 -12.29
N LEU A 113 -0.29 9.74 -13.17
CA LEU A 113 -0.55 10.93 -13.95
C LEU A 113 -1.99 11.35 -13.70
N ASN A 114 -2.17 12.56 -13.14
CA ASN A 114 -3.48 13.12 -12.80
C ASN A 114 -4.37 12.14 -12.02
N GLY A 115 -3.83 11.60 -10.92
CA GLY A 115 -4.53 10.63 -10.07
C GLY A 115 -4.55 9.18 -10.56
N GLN A 116 -4.14 8.90 -11.80
CA GLN A 116 -4.24 7.56 -12.39
C GLN A 116 -2.89 6.86 -12.51
N PHE A 117 -2.82 5.59 -12.14
CA PHE A 117 -1.63 4.78 -12.38
C PHE A 117 -1.41 4.57 -13.89
N VAL A 118 -0.23 4.91 -14.38
CA VAL A 118 0.14 4.76 -15.80
C VAL A 118 1.09 3.58 -16.01
N GLY A 119 2.03 3.37 -15.10
CA GLY A 119 2.99 2.26 -15.22
C GLY A 119 4.32 2.48 -14.53
N GLY A 120 5.25 1.57 -14.77
CA GLY A 120 6.66 1.69 -14.40
C GLY A 120 7.51 2.18 -15.57
N TYR A 121 8.83 2.01 -15.48
CA TYR A 121 9.75 2.53 -16.51
C TYR A 121 9.48 1.95 -17.91
N ASP A 122 9.32 0.64 -18.02
CA ASP A 122 9.16 -0.02 -19.33
C ASP A 122 7.85 0.40 -20.01
N ASP A 123 6.76 0.53 -19.23
CA ASP A 123 5.47 1.00 -19.75
C ASP A 123 5.58 2.44 -20.28
N ILE A 124 6.21 3.33 -19.50
CA ILE A 124 6.39 4.74 -19.90
C ILE A 124 7.35 4.87 -21.09
N LYS A 125 8.41 4.05 -21.13
CA LYS A 125 9.34 4.03 -22.26
C LYS A 125 8.67 3.60 -23.55
N SER A 126 7.78 2.60 -23.50
CA SER A 126 6.99 2.18 -24.67
C SER A 126 6.09 3.32 -25.16
N LEU A 127 5.38 3.98 -24.24
CA LEU A 127 4.51 5.10 -24.58
C LEU A 127 5.29 6.31 -25.15
N ASP A 128 6.51 6.57 -24.64
CA ASP A 128 7.42 7.61 -25.16
C ASP A 128 7.89 7.27 -26.58
N ASP A 129 8.29 6.02 -26.83
CA ASP A 129 8.71 5.56 -28.16
C ASP A 129 7.59 5.64 -29.20
N GLU A 130 6.35 5.44 -28.77
CA GLU A 130 5.14 5.57 -29.59
C GLU A 130 4.66 7.03 -29.73
N GLY A 131 5.30 7.98 -29.05
CA GLY A 131 4.89 9.39 -29.00
C GLY A 131 3.56 9.63 -28.27
N GLU A 132 3.06 8.65 -27.55
CA GLU A 132 1.80 8.70 -26.81
C GLU A 132 1.95 9.30 -25.42
N PHE A 133 3.12 9.12 -24.80
CA PHE A 133 3.36 9.64 -23.46
C PHE A 133 3.28 11.18 -23.41
N GLU A 134 3.84 11.86 -24.40
CA GLU A 134 3.74 13.32 -24.51
C GLU A 134 2.29 13.79 -24.64
N LYS A 135 1.46 13.09 -25.42
CA LYS A 135 0.04 13.42 -25.55
C LYS A 135 -0.69 13.29 -24.22
N ARG A 136 -0.39 12.23 -23.46
CA ARG A 136 -0.96 12.03 -22.11
C ARG A 136 -0.52 13.12 -21.16
N LEU A 137 0.75 13.53 -21.18
CA LEU A 137 1.23 14.66 -20.39
C LEU A 137 0.47 15.95 -20.72
N MET A 138 0.26 16.27 -22.00
CA MET A 138 -0.52 17.44 -22.42
C MET A 138 -1.98 17.35 -21.97
N GLN A 139 -2.63 16.19 -22.10
CA GLN A 139 -4.02 15.97 -21.69
C GLN A 139 -4.21 16.10 -20.17
N ALA A 140 -3.22 15.64 -19.40
CA ALA A 140 -3.16 15.83 -17.95
C ALA A 140 -2.81 17.27 -17.56
N GLY A 141 -2.53 18.14 -18.54
CA GLY A 141 -2.03 19.48 -18.33
C GLY A 141 -0.62 19.53 -17.75
N ALA A 142 0.10 18.41 -17.60
CA ALA A 142 1.40 18.31 -16.93
C ALA A 142 2.55 18.99 -17.69
N ILE A 143 2.34 19.32 -18.96
CA ILE A 143 3.27 20.11 -19.78
C ILE A 143 2.46 21.11 -20.62
N PRO A 144 3.05 22.25 -21.01
CA PRO A 144 2.37 23.23 -21.84
C PRO A 144 2.08 22.68 -23.25
N TRP A 145 0.99 23.17 -23.86
CA TRP A 145 0.72 22.93 -25.27
C TRP A 145 1.79 23.62 -26.13
N ARG A 146 2.45 22.87 -27.04
CA ARG A 146 3.30 23.50 -28.06
C ARG A 146 2.46 23.94 -29.25
N VAL A 147 2.48 25.25 -29.50
CA VAL A 147 1.98 25.90 -30.72
C VAL A 147 2.89 25.65 -31.91
#